data_AF-H8GNP3-F1
#
_entry.id   AF-H8GNP3-F1
#
_cell.length_a   1.000
_cell.length_b   1.000
_cell.length_c   1.000
_cell.angle_alpha   90.00
_cell.angle_beta   90.00
_cell.angle_gamma   90.00
#
_symmetry.space_group_name_H-M   'P 1'
#
loop_
_entity.id
_entity.type
_entity.pdbx_description
1 polymer ?
#
loop_
_entity_poly.entity_id
_entity_poly.type
_entity_poly.pdbx_seq_one_letter_code
_entity_poly.pdbx_strand_id
1 'polypeptide(L)' 'MISSSLILQRFKQTMNIKRPKNKAPTVSKSMIIRSIASSTAIETGQPIAVIEAKLKVASKKYRHLKLAS' A
#
# COMPACT_ATOMS: atom_id res chain seq x y z
N MET A 1 4.10 -37.97 40.73
CA MET A 1 3.50 -38.08 39.38
C MET A 1 3.02 -36.70 38.99
N ILE A 2 3.70 -36.02 38.06
CA ILE A 2 3.24 -34.72 37.58
C ILE A 2 1.94 -34.98 36.83
N SER A 3 0.81 -34.51 37.37
CA SER A 3 -0.51 -34.75 36.81
C SER A 3 -0.55 -34.25 35.36
N SER A 4 -0.94 -35.12 34.43
CA SER A 4 -1.05 -34.83 32.99
C SER A 4 -1.92 -33.58 32.70
N SER A 5 -2.80 -33.22 33.63
CA SER A 5 -3.59 -31.99 33.60
C SER A 5 -2.74 -30.71 33.64
N LEU A 6 -1.62 -30.70 34.38
CA LEU A 6 -0.76 -29.53 34.55
C LEU A 6 0.09 -29.25 33.30
N ILE A 7 0.51 -30.31 32.59
CA ILE A 7 1.26 -30.23 31.32
C ILE A 7 0.35 -29.68 30.22
N LEU A 8 -0.90 -30.17 30.13
CA LEU A 8 -1.91 -29.65 29.20
C LEU A 8 -2.31 -28.21 29.51
N GLN A 9 -2.40 -27.85 30.79
CA GLN A 9 -2.73 -26.49 31.22
C GLN A 9 -1.62 -25.48 30.85
N ARG A 10 -0.35 -25.90 30.93
CA ARG A 10 0.81 -25.10 30.48
C ARG A 10 0.89 -24.99 28.95
N PHE A 11 0.53 -26.05 28.21
CA PHE A 11 0.55 -26.05 26.74
C PHE A 11 -0.54 -25.15 26.13
N LYS A 12 -1.71 -25.04 26.79
CA LYS A 12 -2.80 -24.13 26.38
C LYS A 12 -2.45 -22.64 26.58
N GLN A 13 -1.39 -22.35 27.32
CA GLN A 13 -1.02 -20.99 27.74
C GLN A 13 -0.09 -20.28 26.73
N THR A 14 0.42 -20.95 25.69
CA THR A 14 1.52 -20.41 24.86
C THR A 14 1.14 -19.89 23.47
N MET A 15 -0.13 -19.72 23.12
CA MET A 15 -0.51 -19.34 21.74
C MET A 15 -1.51 -18.17 21.65
N ASN A 16 -1.41 -17.17 22.53
CA ASN A 16 -2.21 -15.95 22.41
C ASN A 16 -1.43 -14.82 21.70
N ILE A 17 -0.99 -15.08 20.47
CA ILE A 17 -0.27 -14.10 19.63
C ILE A 17 -1.31 -13.18 18.99
N LYS A 18 -1.59 -12.03 19.63
CA LYS A 18 -2.39 -10.96 19.01
C LYS A 18 -1.52 -10.26 17.98
N ARG A 19 -1.75 -10.54 16.68
CA ARG A 19 -1.10 -9.77 15.60
C ARG A 19 -1.50 -8.30 15.74
N PRO A 20 -0.55 -7.36 15.79
CA PRO A 20 -0.90 -5.94 15.79
C PRO A 20 -1.68 -5.65 14.51
N LYS A 21 -2.85 -5.00 14.67
CA LYS A 21 -3.66 -4.53 13.54
C LYS A 21 -2.91 -3.37 12.88
N ASN A 22 -1.99 -3.70 11.99
CA ASN A 22 -1.28 -2.69 11.21
C ASN A 22 -2.30 -2.06 10.27
N LYS A 23 -2.54 -0.75 10.41
CA LYS A 23 -3.41 -0.02 9.49
C LYS A 23 -2.76 -0.11 8.12
N ALA A 24 -3.55 -0.46 7.10
CA ALA A 24 -3.04 -0.43 5.73
C ALA A 24 -2.47 0.97 5.45
N PRO A 25 -1.27 1.07 4.85
CA PRO A 25 -0.67 2.36 4.56
C PRO A 25 -1.62 3.14 3.63
N THR A 26 -1.89 4.39 3.99
CA THR A 26 -2.72 5.27 3.18
C THR A 26 -2.00 5.53 1.86
N VAL A 27 -2.65 5.23 0.73
CA VAL A 27 -2.08 5.47 -0.59
C VAL A 27 -2.06 6.97 -0.86
N SER A 28 -0.86 7.52 -1.05
CA SER A 28 -0.71 8.94 -1.37
C SER A 28 -0.90 9.20 -2.87
N LYS A 29 -1.27 10.43 -3.22
CA LYS A 29 -1.36 10.86 -4.63
C LYS A 29 -0.04 10.73 -5.37
N SER A 30 1.10 10.92 -4.69
CA SER A 30 2.41 10.74 -5.30
C SER A 30 2.67 9.29 -5.68
N MET A 31 2.20 8.33 -4.89
CA MET A 31 2.27 6.91 -5.25
C MET A 31 1.45 6.61 -6.50
N ILE A 32 0.21 7.13 -6.56
CA ILE A 32 -0.65 6.95 -7.73
C ILE A 32 -0.01 7.55 -8.99
N ILE A 33 0.50 8.79 -8.90
CA ILE A 33 1.19 9.45 -10.01
C ILE A 33 2.41 8.63 -10.46
N ARG A 34 3.21 8.12 -9.51
CA ARG A 34 4.38 7.29 -9.82
C ARG A 34 3.97 6.02 -10.55
N SER A 35 2.95 5.30 -10.06
CA SER A 35 2.47 4.06 -10.69
C SER A 35 2.01 4.29 -12.13
N ILE A 36 1.22 5.35 -12.37
CA ILE A 36 0.74 5.70 -13.72
C ILE A 36 1.89 6.12 -14.61
N ALA A 37 2.80 6.97 -14.10
CA ALA A 37 3.94 7.44 -14.87
C ALA A 37 4.87 6.29 -15.28
N SER A 38 5.07 5.30 -14.41
CA SER A 38 5.87 4.10 -14.72
C SER A 38 5.26 3.26 -15.84
N SER A 39 3.97 2.92 -15.78
CA SER A 39 3.34 2.11 -16.85
C SER A 39 3.29 2.88 -18.17
N THR A 40 3.02 4.19 -18.10
CA THR A 40 2.97 5.05 -19.28
C THR A 40 4.36 5.24 -19.91
N ALA A 41 5.42 5.34 -19.11
CA ALA A 41 6.79 5.45 -19.60
C ALA A 41 7.22 4.19 -20.35
N ILE A 42 6.83 3.01 -19.86
CA ILE A 42 7.09 1.74 -20.54
C ILE A 42 6.37 1.71 -21.90
N GLU A 43 5.10 2.10 -21.92
CA GLU A 43 4.28 2.07 -23.14
C GLU A 43 4.72 3.11 -24.19
N THR A 44 5.14 4.30 -23.74
CA THR A 44 5.39 5.45 -24.64
C THR A 44 6.87 5.73 -24.87
N GLY A 45 7.77 5.09 -24.13
CA GLY A 45 9.21 5.39 -24.13
C GLY A 45 9.59 6.78 -23.57
N GLN A 46 8.62 7.57 -23.08
CA GLN A 46 8.92 8.88 -22.51
C GLN A 46 9.55 8.74 -21.11
N PRO A 47 10.47 9.64 -20.73
CA PRO A 47 11.03 9.64 -19.39
C PRO A 47 9.95 9.82 -18.32
N ILE A 48 10.00 9.00 -17.25
CA ILE A 48 9.04 9.04 -16.13
C ILE A 48 8.90 10.47 -15.58
N ALA A 49 10.02 11.18 -15.39
CA ALA A 49 10.02 12.54 -14.85
C ALA A 49 9.19 13.53 -15.68
N VAL A 50 9.21 13.38 -17.02
CA VAL A 50 8.43 14.23 -17.93
C VAL A 50 6.94 13.93 -17.77
N ILE A 51 6.55 12.66 -17.66
CA ILE A 51 5.16 12.26 -17.46
C ILE A 51 4.66 12.73 -16.08
N GLU A 52 5.46 12.57 -15.03
CA GLU A 52 5.09 13.06 -13.69
C GLU A 52 4.90 14.57 -13.66
N ALA A 53 5.75 15.34 -14.33
CA ALA A 53 5.58 16.78 -14.44
C ALA A 53 4.25 17.13 -15.11
N LYS A 54 3.91 16.46 -16.23
CA LYS A 54 2.63 16.65 -16.93
C LYS A 54 1.43 16.31 -16.05
N LEU A 55 1.49 15.22 -15.28
CA LEU A 55 0.40 14.78 -14.39
C LEU A 55 0.19 15.69 -13.18
N LYS A 56 1.25 16.37 -12.71
CA LYS A 56 1.18 17.33 -11.61
C LYS A 56 0.63 18.69 -12.04
N VAL A 57 0.79 19.05 -13.31
CA VAL A 57 0.24 20.30 -13.84
C VAL A 57 -1.27 20.19 -13.96
N ALA A 58 -2.00 21.08 -13.28
CA ALA A 58 -3.45 21.18 -13.39
C ALA A 58 -3.83 21.69 -14.80
N SER A 59 -4.06 20.77 -15.72
CA SER A 59 -4.48 21.12 -17.08
C SER A 59 -5.92 21.63 -17.08
N LYS A 60 -6.12 22.87 -17.57
CA LYS A 60 -7.48 23.43 -17.78
C LYS A 60 -8.31 22.57 -18.73
N LYS A 61 -7.66 21.88 -19.68
CA LYS A 61 -8.30 21.03 -20.71
C LYS A 61 -9.03 19.82 -20.11
N TYR A 62 -8.55 19.30 -18.98
CA TYR A 62 -9.07 18.08 -18.35
C TYR A 62 -9.48 18.31 -16.89
N ARG A 63 -10.04 19.48 -16.58
CA ARG A 63 -10.46 19.84 -15.21
C ARG A 63 -11.46 18.89 -14.55
N HIS A 64 -12.25 18.19 -15.35
CA HIS A 64 -13.21 17.19 -14.88
C HIS A 64 -12.55 15.86 -14.50
N LEU A 65 -11.30 15.62 -14.93
CA LEU A 65 -10.53 14.44 -14.56
C LEU A 65 -9.70 14.75 -13.31
N LYS A 66 -9.91 13.95 -12.27
CA LYS A 66 -9.15 14.01 -11.03
C LYS A 66 -8.53 12.64 -10.79
N LEU A 67 -7.21 12.60 -10.64
CA LEU A 67 -6.53 11.39 -10.18
C LEU A 67 -6.96 11.10 -8.74
N ALA A 68 -7.24 9.82 -8.46
CA ALA A 68 -7.92 9.29 -7.27
C ALA A 68 -7.76 10.16 -6.00
N SER A 69 -8.91 10.47 -5.39
CA SER A 69 -9.04 11.38 -4.25
C SER A 69 -8.48 10.80 -2.96
#